data_AF-A0AA41NDE5-F1
#
_entry.id   AF-A0AA41NDE5-F1
#
_cell.length_a   1.000
_cell.length_b   1.000
_cell.length_c   1.000
_cell.angle_alpha   90.00
_cell.angle_beta   90.00
_cell.angle_gamma   90.00
#
_symmetry.space_group_name_H-M   'P 1'
#
loop_
_entity.id
_entity.type
_entity.pdbx_description
1 polymer ?
#
loop_
_entity_poly.entity_id
_entity_poly.type
_entity_poly.pdbx_seq_one_letter_code
_entity_poly.pdbx_strand_id
1 'polypeptide(L)'
;MAVVAVAAGRLLRLRAAGADGHWRRLRGDALARSFLQPVSAGEDAAQTRQVAHFTFQPDPESREYGQTQKMNLFQSITSALDNSLAKDPTAVIFGEDVAFGGVFRCTVGLRDKYGKDRVFNTPLCEQGIVGFGIGIAVTGATAIAEIQFADYIFPAFDQIVNEAAKYRYRSGDLFNCGSLTIRAPWGCVGHGALYHSQSPEAFFAHCPGIKVHVIREVASMAQEKLGVSCEIIDLKTIIPWDVDTVCKEECFLNLEAPISRVCGYDTPFPHIFEPFYIPDKWKCYDALRKMINY
;
A
#
# COMPACT_ATOMS: atom_id res chain seq x y z
N MET A 1 -3.10 -6.60 -2.12
CA MET A 1 -4.16 -7.59 -1.86
C MET A 1 -3.90 -8.15 -0.46
N ALA A 2 -4.77 -7.91 0.52
CA ALA A 2 -4.65 -8.57 1.81
C ALA A 2 -5.45 -9.87 1.73
N VAL A 3 -4.75 -10.98 1.57
CA VAL A 3 -5.35 -12.30 1.76
C VAL A 3 -5.45 -12.48 3.27
N VAL A 4 -6.67 -12.36 3.80
CA VAL A 4 -6.94 -12.87 5.15
C VAL A 4 -7.11 -14.37 4.99
N ALA A 5 -6.00 -15.10 4.97
CA ALA A 5 -6.03 -16.55 5.08
C ALA A 5 -6.34 -16.87 6.54
N VAL A 6 -7.55 -17.35 6.80
CA VAL A 6 -7.91 -17.93 8.10
C VAL A 6 -7.37 -19.35 8.08
N ALA A 7 -6.12 -19.53 8.51
CA ALA A 7 -5.56 -20.86 8.68
C ALA A 7 -6.13 -21.49 9.95
N ALA A 8 -7.08 -22.42 9.79
CA ALA A 8 -7.46 -23.36 10.82
C ALA A 8 -6.30 -24.36 11.04
N GLY A 9 -5.43 -24.09 12.02
CA GLY A 9 -4.31 -24.96 12.42
C GLY A 9 -4.29 -25.19 13.93
N ARG A 10 -4.77 -26.36 14.37
CA ARG A 10 -4.83 -26.81 15.77
C ARG A 10 -3.43 -26.91 16.41
N LEU A 11 -3.23 -26.28 17.56
CA LEU A 11 -2.97 -26.87 18.89
C LEU A 11 -2.19 -25.89 19.79
N LEU A 12 -2.91 -25.21 20.68
CA LEU A 12 -2.43 -25.01 22.04
C LEU A 12 -3.53 -25.47 23.00
N ARG A 13 -3.28 -26.57 23.71
CA ARG A 13 -4.07 -26.95 24.88
C ARG A 13 -3.88 -25.86 25.93
N LEU A 14 -4.86 -24.97 26.10
CA LEU A 14 -5.03 -24.24 27.35
C LEU A 14 -6.13 -24.92 28.15
N ARG A 15 -5.70 -25.80 29.07
CA ARG A 15 -6.50 -26.15 30.24
C ARG A 15 -6.63 -24.88 31.08
N ALA A 16 -7.82 -24.31 31.14
CA ALA A 16 -8.21 -23.47 32.27
C ALA A 16 -9.01 -24.35 33.22
N ALA A 17 -8.36 -24.83 34.29
CA ALA A 17 -9.09 -25.36 35.44
C ALA A 17 -9.72 -24.15 36.16
N GLY A 18 -11.00 -23.90 35.91
CA GLY A 18 -11.80 -23.18 36.87
C GLY A 18 -11.95 -24.06 38.10
N ALA A 19 -11.58 -23.57 39.28
CA ALA A 19 -12.14 -24.10 40.51
C ALA A 19 -13.67 -24.02 40.36
N ASP A 20 -14.37 -25.13 40.66
CA ASP A 20 -15.83 -25.24 40.79
C ASP A 20 -16.62 -25.96 39.67
N GLY A 21 -15.95 -26.66 38.73
CA GLY A 21 -16.42 -27.94 38.15
C GLY A 21 -17.91 -28.20 37.85
N HIS A 22 -18.70 -27.23 37.35
CA HIS A 22 -20.12 -27.44 37.01
C HIS A 22 -20.50 -27.01 35.59
N TRP A 23 -21.17 -27.91 34.86
CA TRP A 23 -21.77 -27.66 33.54
C TRP A 23 -23.14 -26.96 33.67
N ARG A 24 -23.37 -25.87 32.92
CA ARG A 24 -24.71 -25.27 32.75
C ARG A 24 -25.15 -25.28 31.29
N ARG A 25 -26.40 -25.74 31.08
CA ARG A 25 -27.12 -25.82 29.81
C ARG A 25 -27.83 -24.48 29.58
N LEU A 26 -27.47 -23.73 28.54
CA LEU A 26 -28.20 -22.51 28.17
C LEU A 26 -29.46 -22.90 27.38
N ARG A 27 -30.63 -22.82 28.02
CA ARG A 27 -31.93 -22.83 27.33
C ARG A 27 -32.24 -21.41 26.87
N GLY A 28 -32.70 -21.28 25.63
CA GLY A 28 -33.23 -20.04 25.09
C GLY A 28 -34.49 -19.61 25.85
N ASP A 29 -34.50 -18.35 26.26
CA ASP A 29 -35.69 -17.49 26.40
C ASP A 29 -35.23 -16.14 26.97
N ALA A 30 -34.85 -15.21 26.08
CA ALA A 30 -34.74 -13.77 26.39
C ALA A 30 -34.72 -12.95 25.09
N LEU A 31 -35.69 -13.20 24.19
CA LEU A 31 -36.00 -12.34 23.05
C LEU A 31 -37.43 -11.83 23.21
N ALA A 32 -37.60 -10.79 24.01
CA ALA A 32 -38.67 -9.79 23.91
C ALA A 32 -38.58 -8.85 25.12
N ARG A 33 -38.36 -7.56 24.85
CA ARG A 33 -38.53 -6.36 25.73
C ARG A 33 -37.31 -5.44 25.85
N SER A 34 -36.66 -5.10 24.74
CA SER A 34 -35.74 -3.96 24.68
C SER A 34 -35.96 -3.00 23.50
N PHE A 35 -36.92 -3.29 22.62
CA PHE A 35 -37.38 -2.31 21.64
C PHE A 35 -38.48 -1.47 22.29
N LEU A 36 -38.29 -0.15 22.33
CA LEU A 36 -39.19 0.90 22.87
C LEU A 36 -38.87 1.43 24.29
N GLN A 37 -37.62 1.83 24.55
CA GLN A 37 -37.36 2.92 25.50
C GLN A 37 -36.68 4.09 24.78
N PRO A 38 -37.16 5.34 24.97
CA PRO A 38 -36.50 6.52 24.44
C PRO A 38 -35.17 6.70 25.20
N VAL A 39 -34.07 6.75 24.46
CA VAL A 39 -32.75 7.04 25.02
C VAL A 39 -32.79 8.46 25.58
N SER A 40 -32.67 8.57 26.91
CA SER A 40 -32.48 9.86 27.59
C SER A 40 -31.21 10.51 27.07
N ALA A 41 -31.30 11.80 26.70
CA ALA A 41 -30.20 12.63 26.28
C ALA A 41 -29.11 12.69 27.38
N GLY A 42 -28.09 11.84 27.23
CA GLY A 42 -26.85 11.90 27.99
C GLY A 42 -25.79 12.53 27.10
N GLU A 43 -25.25 13.64 27.60
CA GLU A 43 -24.00 14.34 27.22
C GLU A 43 -23.51 14.13 25.78
N ASP A 44 -23.58 15.21 24.99
CA ASP A 44 -22.93 15.38 23.69
C ASP A 44 -21.44 15.03 23.77
N ALA A 45 -21.12 13.74 23.66
CA ALA A 45 -19.83 13.29 23.18
C ALA A 45 -19.78 13.71 21.71
N ALA A 46 -19.27 14.91 21.46
CA ALA A 46 -18.93 15.36 20.13
C ALA A 46 -18.18 14.21 19.44
N GLN A 47 -18.84 13.54 18.51
CA GLN A 47 -18.25 12.51 17.69
C GLN A 47 -17.13 13.21 16.92
N THR A 48 -15.89 13.09 17.41
CA THR A 48 -14.72 13.62 16.74
C THR A 48 -14.65 12.89 15.41
N ARG A 49 -15.15 13.54 14.34
CA ARG A 49 -15.03 13.00 12.99
C ARG A 49 -13.54 12.87 12.72
N GLN A 50 -13.02 11.64 12.80
CA GLN A 50 -11.68 11.35 12.32
C GLN A 50 -11.70 11.62 10.81
N VAL A 51 -11.04 12.70 10.39
CA VAL A 51 -10.96 13.15 9.00
C VAL A 51 -10.08 12.19 8.17
N ALA A 52 -9.22 11.41 8.83
CA ALA A 52 -8.35 10.43 8.20
C ALA A 52 -9.02 9.04 8.13
N HIS A 53 -8.92 8.38 6.99
CA HIS A 53 -9.44 7.02 6.77
C HIS A 53 -8.51 5.91 7.27
N PHE A 54 -7.33 6.25 7.80
CA PHE A 54 -6.37 5.31 8.38
C PHE A 54 -5.59 5.96 9.53
N THR A 55 -5.12 5.13 10.45
CA THR A 55 -4.20 5.53 11.52
C THR A 55 -2.82 4.92 11.26
N PHE A 56 -1.79 5.76 11.14
CA PHE A 56 -0.42 5.27 11.07
C PHE A 56 0.03 4.77 12.45
N GLN A 57 0.59 3.56 12.49
CA GLN A 57 1.25 3.01 13.67
C GLN A 57 2.71 2.72 13.31
N PRO A 58 3.69 3.28 14.03
CA PRO A 58 5.10 2.99 13.77
C PRO A 58 5.44 1.57 14.22
N ASP A 59 6.29 0.90 13.45
CA ASP A 59 6.94 -0.32 13.93
C ASP A 59 7.90 0.01 15.09
N PRO A 60 8.23 -0.96 15.97
CA PRO A 60 9.23 -0.77 17.01
C PRO A 60 10.57 -0.31 16.42
N GLU A 61 11.26 0.62 17.09
CA GLU A 61 12.58 1.08 16.64
C GLU A 61 13.57 -0.09 16.63
N SER A 62 13.99 -0.51 15.43
CA SER A 62 15.08 -1.48 15.27
C SER A 62 16.42 -0.77 15.42
N ARG A 63 17.31 -1.35 16.23
CA ARG A 63 18.71 -0.90 16.40
C ARG A 63 19.69 -1.66 15.49
N GLU A 64 19.20 -2.55 14.64
CA GLU A 64 20.05 -3.46 13.86
C GLU A 64 20.85 -2.73 12.76
N TYR A 65 20.38 -1.57 12.30
CA TYR A 65 20.97 -0.85 11.17
C TYR A 65 21.76 0.41 11.57
N GLY A 66 22.15 0.51 12.84
CA GLY A 66 22.94 1.63 13.36
C GLY A 66 22.10 2.84 13.81
N GLN A 67 22.64 4.04 13.62
CA GLN A 67 21.99 5.28 14.08
C GLN A 67 20.70 5.56 13.31
N THR A 68 19.62 5.85 14.03
CA THR A 68 18.30 6.18 13.46
C THR A 68 17.94 7.64 13.70
N GLN A 69 17.07 8.17 12.84
CA GLN A 69 16.45 9.48 12.99
C GLN A 69 14.98 9.39 12.59
N LYS A 70 14.10 10.08 13.32
CA LYS A 70 12.69 10.17 12.93
C LYS A 70 12.56 10.95 11.62
N MET A 71 11.98 10.30 10.62
CA MET A 71 11.69 10.85 9.31
C MET A 71 10.25 10.51 8.95
N ASN A 72 9.54 11.44 8.31
CA ASN A 72 8.34 11.08 7.57
C ASN A 72 8.71 10.42 6.22
N LEU A 73 7.71 9.98 5.47
CA LEU A 73 7.94 9.21 4.24
C LEU A 73 8.71 9.99 3.17
N PHE A 74 8.43 11.29 2.95
CA PHE A 74 9.16 12.04 1.93
C PHE A 74 10.62 12.25 2.36
N GLN A 75 10.89 12.48 3.65
CA GLN A 75 12.23 12.61 4.18
C GLN A 75 13.03 11.31 4.05
N SER A 76 12.39 10.14 4.27
CA SER A 76 13.06 8.86 4.05
C SER A 76 13.36 8.61 2.57
N ILE A 77 12.50 9.09 1.66
CA ILE A 77 12.77 9.08 0.21
C ILE A 77 13.99 9.95 -0.09
N THR A 78 14.05 11.18 0.43
CA THR A 78 15.23 12.05 0.25
C THR A 78 16.50 11.39 0.78
N SER A 79 16.45 10.76 1.96
CA SER A 79 17.57 10.02 2.55
C SER A 79 18.03 8.85 1.67
N ALA A 80 17.09 8.09 1.11
CA ALA A 80 17.40 6.99 0.18
C ALA A 80 18.05 7.49 -1.11
N LEU A 81 17.54 8.58 -1.68
CA LEU A 81 18.12 9.23 -2.86
C LEU A 81 19.51 9.79 -2.56
N ASP A 82 19.70 10.46 -1.42
CA ASP A 82 21.00 10.97 -0.96
C ASP A 82 22.03 9.83 -0.87
N ASN A 83 21.69 8.74 -0.17
CA ASN A 83 22.55 7.56 -0.07
C ASN A 83 22.89 6.96 -1.44
N SER A 84 21.96 7.03 -2.40
CA SER A 84 22.17 6.51 -3.75
C SER A 84 23.14 7.38 -4.54
N LEU A 85 22.98 8.71 -4.51
CA LEU A 85 23.89 9.62 -5.20
C LEU A 85 25.28 9.65 -4.56
N ALA A 86 25.38 9.46 -3.25
CA ALA A 86 26.66 9.37 -2.54
C ALA A 86 27.50 8.16 -2.98
N LYS A 87 26.86 6.99 -3.10
CA LYS A 87 27.56 5.71 -3.33
C LYS A 87 27.74 5.37 -4.82
N ASP A 88 26.89 5.90 -5.68
CA ASP A 88 26.93 5.66 -7.12
C ASP A 88 27.20 6.99 -7.84
N PRO A 89 28.41 7.20 -8.42
CA PRO A 89 28.74 8.44 -9.11
C PRO A 89 27.98 8.62 -10.44
N THR A 90 27.38 7.55 -10.98
CA THR A 90 26.62 7.59 -12.23
C THR A 90 25.16 7.98 -12.04
N ALA A 91 24.65 7.89 -10.81
CA ALA A 91 23.23 8.10 -10.54
C ALA A 91 22.80 9.52 -10.84
N VAL A 92 21.70 9.68 -11.57
CA VAL A 92 21.06 10.96 -11.83
C VAL A 92 19.57 10.90 -11.50
N ILE A 93 19.04 12.01 -10.99
CA ILE A 93 17.62 12.22 -10.72
C ILE A 93 17.11 13.28 -11.68
N PHE A 94 16.00 12.98 -12.34
CA PHE A 94 15.38 13.90 -13.28
C PHE A 94 13.86 13.71 -13.34
N GLY A 95 13.17 14.77 -13.72
CA GLY A 95 11.71 14.83 -13.82
C GLY A 95 11.23 16.26 -13.75
N GLU A 96 9.91 16.44 -13.70
CA GLU A 96 9.30 17.76 -13.58
C GLU A 96 9.53 18.34 -12.17
N ASP A 97 10.11 19.53 -12.12
CA ASP A 97 10.35 20.32 -10.91
C ASP A 97 11.20 19.66 -9.80
N VAL A 98 11.95 18.60 -10.10
CA VAL A 98 12.81 17.93 -9.10
C VAL A 98 13.96 18.81 -8.61
N ALA A 99 14.39 19.81 -9.39
CA ALA A 99 15.57 20.63 -9.09
C ALA A 99 15.39 21.53 -7.86
N PHE A 100 14.20 22.11 -7.67
CA PHE A 100 13.92 22.96 -6.50
C PHE A 100 13.59 22.12 -5.24
N GLY A 101 13.32 20.83 -5.43
CA GLY A 101 13.00 19.88 -4.37
C GLY A 101 11.78 19.00 -4.63
N GLY A 102 11.10 19.20 -5.77
CA GLY A 102 9.87 18.48 -6.13
C GLY A 102 8.65 18.99 -5.38
N VAL A 103 7.46 18.82 -5.97
CA VAL A 103 6.18 19.30 -5.40
C VAL A 103 5.85 18.62 -4.06
N PHE A 104 6.39 17.43 -3.82
CA PHE A 104 6.31 16.69 -2.55
C PHE A 104 7.58 16.75 -1.70
N ARG A 105 8.50 17.66 -1.99
CA ARG A 105 9.77 17.88 -1.26
C ARG A 105 10.72 16.68 -1.21
N CYS A 106 10.52 15.66 -2.05
CA CYS A 106 11.32 14.44 -2.03
C CYS A 106 12.78 14.63 -2.46
N THR A 107 13.13 15.71 -3.16
CA THR A 107 14.47 15.96 -3.70
C THR A 107 15.12 17.24 -3.16
N VAL A 108 14.57 17.83 -2.09
CA VAL A 108 15.08 19.07 -1.48
C VAL A 108 16.55 18.94 -1.12
N GLY A 109 17.36 19.94 -1.50
CA GLY A 109 18.80 20.03 -1.17
C GLY A 109 19.71 19.08 -1.96
N LEU A 110 19.17 18.10 -2.69
CA LEU A 110 19.99 17.13 -3.44
C LEU A 110 20.74 17.80 -4.58
N ARG A 111 20.12 18.76 -5.28
CA ARG A 111 20.79 19.52 -6.35
C ARG A 111 21.95 20.36 -5.85
N ASP A 112 21.78 21.02 -4.71
CA ASP A 112 22.84 21.85 -4.12
C ASP A 112 24.02 20.98 -3.66
N LYS A 113 23.73 19.77 -3.17
CA LYS A 113 24.74 18.80 -2.72
C LYS A 113 25.47 18.09 -3.85
N TYR A 114 24.75 17.65 -4.89
CA TYR A 114 25.27 16.76 -5.95
C TYR A 114 25.49 17.44 -7.30
N GLY A 115 25.09 18.70 -7.43
CA GLY A 115 25.25 19.49 -8.64
C GLY A 115 24.09 19.38 -9.63
N LYS A 116 23.98 20.42 -10.47
CA LYS A 116 22.93 20.56 -11.48
C LYS A 116 22.94 19.47 -12.56
N ASP A 117 24.06 18.81 -12.78
CA ASP A 117 24.19 17.76 -13.80
C ASP A 117 23.66 16.40 -13.30
N ARG A 118 23.46 16.26 -11.98
CA ARG A 118 22.93 15.03 -11.35
C ARG A 118 21.50 15.14 -10.86
N VAL A 119 21.01 16.36 -10.62
CA VAL A 119 19.61 16.60 -10.22
C VAL A 119 19.05 17.77 -11.03
N PHE A 120 18.23 17.47 -12.03
CA PHE A 120 17.78 18.46 -13.02
C PHE A 120 16.33 18.29 -13.46
N ASN A 121 15.72 19.41 -13.85
CA ASN A 121 14.38 19.42 -14.42
C ASN A 121 14.40 18.94 -15.87
N THR A 122 13.35 18.22 -16.25
CA THR A 122 13.01 17.93 -17.65
C THR A 122 11.97 18.93 -18.16
N PRO A 123 11.75 19.03 -19.48
CA PRO A 123 10.48 19.53 -20.02
C PRO A 123 9.29 18.72 -19.48
N LEU A 124 8.09 19.31 -19.53
CA LEU A 124 6.84 18.70 -19.07
C LEU A 124 6.35 17.68 -20.12
N CYS A 125 6.81 16.44 -19.99
CA CYS A 125 6.60 15.38 -20.99
C CYS A 125 7.01 14.00 -20.44
N GLU A 126 6.06 13.22 -19.94
CA GLU A 126 6.31 11.95 -19.24
C GLU A 126 6.88 10.87 -20.15
N GLN A 127 6.40 10.78 -21.40
CA GLN A 127 6.98 9.88 -22.40
C GLN A 127 8.46 10.21 -22.67
N GLY A 128 8.81 11.49 -22.63
CA GLY A 128 10.18 11.96 -22.79
C GLY A 128 11.02 11.61 -21.57
N ILE A 129 10.50 11.83 -20.36
CA ILE A 129 11.16 11.48 -19.09
C ILE A 129 11.55 10.00 -19.08
N VAL A 130 10.61 9.11 -19.36
CA VAL A 130 10.89 7.67 -19.30
C VAL A 130 11.80 7.23 -20.45
N GLY A 131 11.55 7.66 -21.68
CA GLY A 131 12.42 7.32 -22.82
C GLY A 131 13.86 7.81 -22.64
N PHE A 132 14.03 9.02 -22.10
CA PHE A 132 15.33 9.57 -21.74
C PHE A 132 16.03 8.73 -20.65
N GLY A 133 15.28 8.33 -19.61
CA GLY A 133 15.79 7.44 -18.56
C GLY A 133 16.23 6.07 -19.06
N ILE A 134 15.48 5.47 -19.99
CA ILE A 134 15.88 4.24 -20.67
C ILE A 134 17.22 4.43 -21.37
N GLY A 135 17.37 5.53 -22.12
CA GLY A 135 18.62 5.86 -22.82
C GLY A 135 19.82 5.97 -21.87
N ILE A 136 19.66 6.67 -20.74
CA ILE A 136 20.70 6.74 -19.69
C ILE A 136 21.05 5.35 -19.19
N ALA A 137 20.04 4.56 -18.80
CA ALA A 137 20.22 3.23 -18.24
C ALA A 137 20.92 2.25 -19.20
N VAL A 138 20.68 2.37 -20.50
CA VAL A 138 21.34 1.56 -21.54
C VAL A 138 22.86 1.81 -21.60
N THR A 139 23.32 3.00 -21.22
CA THR A 139 24.77 3.29 -21.13
C THR A 139 25.43 2.71 -19.87
N GLY A 140 24.63 2.19 -18.93
CA GLY A 140 25.09 1.62 -17.66
C GLY A 140 25.02 2.59 -16.47
N ALA A 141 24.61 3.84 -16.67
CA ALA A 141 24.40 4.80 -15.59
C ALA A 141 23.06 4.56 -14.87
N THR A 142 22.98 4.88 -13.58
CA THR A 142 21.73 4.78 -12.81
C THR A 142 20.80 5.96 -13.11
N ALA A 143 19.58 5.66 -13.57
CA ALA A 143 18.58 6.65 -13.96
C ALA A 143 17.39 6.60 -12.99
N ILE A 144 17.17 7.68 -12.24
CA ILE A 144 16.07 7.79 -11.27
C ILE A 144 15.08 8.84 -11.78
N ALA A 145 14.08 8.40 -12.52
CA ALA A 145 13.04 9.24 -13.08
C ALA A 145 11.91 9.51 -12.07
N GLU A 146 11.47 10.76 -11.95
CA GLU A 146 10.23 11.13 -11.22
C GLU A 146 9.10 11.43 -12.22
N ILE A 147 7.97 10.76 -12.03
CA ILE A 147 6.67 11.16 -12.62
C ILE A 147 5.86 11.84 -11.52
N GLN A 148 5.34 13.03 -11.79
CA GLN A 148 4.86 13.93 -10.74
C GLN A 148 3.64 13.38 -9.97
N PHE A 149 2.77 12.61 -10.63
CA PHE A 149 1.72 11.79 -10.01
C PHE A 149 1.57 10.49 -10.82
N ALA A 150 1.24 9.38 -10.15
CA ALA A 150 0.99 8.11 -10.84
C ALA A 150 -0.15 8.21 -11.86
N ASP A 151 -1.10 9.13 -11.66
CA ASP A 151 -2.16 9.49 -12.61
C ASP A 151 -1.62 9.97 -13.97
N TYR A 152 -0.42 10.55 -14.00
CA TYR A 152 0.23 11.10 -15.19
C TYR A 152 1.25 10.15 -15.81
N ILE A 153 1.32 8.89 -15.36
CA ILE A 153 2.28 7.93 -15.92
C ILE A 153 1.88 7.39 -17.30
N PHE A 154 0.60 7.51 -17.66
CA PHE A 154 0.04 6.88 -18.86
C PHE A 154 0.58 7.39 -20.21
N PRO A 155 0.96 8.67 -20.40
CA PRO A 155 1.70 9.09 -21.60
C PRO A 155 2.99 8.30 -21.79
N ALA A 156 3.65 7.86 -20.72
CA ALA A 156 4.85 7.03 -20.76
C ALA A 156 4.59 5.52 -20.86
N PHE A 157 3.32 5.08 -20.92
CA PHE A 157 2.98 3.65 -20.86
C PHE A 157 3.62 2.84 -21.99
N ASP A 158 3.71 3.40 -23.20
CA ASP A 158 4.37 2.75 -24.33
C ASP A 158 5.88 2.54 -24.07
N GLN A 159 6.58 3.56 -23.57
CA GLN A 159 8.00 3.47 -23.19
C GLN A 159 8.22 2.45 -22.06
N ILE A 160 7.30 2.35 -21.11
CA ILE A 160 7.41 1.38 -20.01
C ILE A 160 7.18 -0.05 -20.53
N VAL A 161 6.08 -0.27 -21.24
CA VAL A 161 5.60 -1.61 -21.58
C VAL A 161 6.29 -2.18 -22.81
N ASN A 162 6.46 -1.40 -23.87
CA ASN A 162 7.03 -1.88 -25.12
C ASN A 162 8.55 -1.75 -25.17
N GLU A 163 9.11 -0.69 -24.57
CA GLU A 163 10.55 -0.47 -24.57
C GLU A 163 11.22 -1.04 -23.31
N ALA A 164 11.03 -0.43 -22.14
CA ALA A 164 11.76 -0.78 -20.91
C ALA A 164 11.59 -2.25 -20.51
N ALA A 165 10.35 -2.75 -20.43
CA ALA A 165 10.06 -4.11 -19.98
C ALA A 165 10.62 -5.18 -20.92
N LYS A 166 10.76 -4.87 -22.21
CA LYS A 166 11.21 -5.83 -23.24
C LYS A 166 12.67 -5.63 -23.64
N TYR A 167 13.34 -4.60 -23.13
CA TYR A 167 14.66 -4.15 -23.61
C TYR A 167 15.72 -5.25 -23.56
N ARG A 168 15.82 -5.94 -22.40
CA ARG A 168 16.77 -7.06 -22.21
C ARG A 168 16.43 -8.27 -23.06
N TYR A 169 15.14 -8.63 -23.09
CA TYR A 169 14.66 -9.81 -23.79
C TYR A 169 14.85 -9.69 -25.31
N ARG A 170 14.41 -8.57 -25.90
CA ARG A 170 14.47 -8.36 -27.36
C ARG A 170 15.88 -8.28 -27.91
N SER A 171 16.86 -7.95 -27.07
CA SER A 171 18.27 -7.90 -27.47
C SER A 171 19.06 -9.19 -27.16
N GLY A 172 18.43 -10.22 -26.58
CA GLY A 172 19.17 -11.40 -26.11
C GLY A 172 20.25 -11.03 -25.07
N ASP A 173 19.93 -10.11 -24.16
CA ASP A 173 20.81 -9.57 -23.12
C ASP A 173 22.00 -8.71 -23.61
N LEU A 174 22.10 -8.42 -24.92
CA LEU A 174 23.13 -7.51 -25.44
C LEU A 174 23.01 -6.07 -24.91
N PHE A 175 21.78 -5.62 -24.62
CA PHE A 175 21.49 -4.32 -24.01
C PHE A 175 20.43 -4.48 -22.93
N ASN A 176 20.42 -3.59 -21.94
CA ASN A 176 19.36 -3.56 -20.93
C ASN A 176 19.23 -2.18 -20.29
N CYS A 177 18.09 -1.91 -19.65
CA CYS A 177 17.85 -0.69 -18.89
C CYS A 177 17.59 -1.02 -17.40
N GLY A 178 18.33 -2.00 -16.85
CA GLY A 178 18.12 -2.50 -15.49
C GLY A 178 18.43 -1.50 -14.38
N SER A 179 19.20 -0.45 -14.69
CA SER A 179 19.53 0.65 -13.77
C SER A 179 18.53 1.81 -13.79
N LEU A 180 17.38 1.66 -14.49
CA LEU A 180 16.26 2.59 -14.47
C LEU A 180 15.34 2.32 -13.28
N THR A 181 15.02 3.36 -12.52
CA THR A 181 13.94 3.38 -11.54
C THR A 181 12.99 4.53 -11.85
N ILE A 182 11.70 4.24 -11.98
CA ILE A 182 10.64 5.24 -12.12
C ILE A 182 9.89 5.31 -10.79
N ARG A 183 9.79 6.51 -10.22
CA ARG A 183 9.06 6.74 -8.96
C ARG A 183 7.97 7.79 -9.17
N ALA A 184 6.82 7.57 -8.54
CA ALA A 184 5.66 8.45 -8.62
C ALA A 184 4.86 8.46 -7.29
N PRO A 185 4.31 9.60 -6.87
CA PRO A 185 3.29 9.67 -5.83
C PRO A 185 2.06 8.85 -6.22
N TRP A 186 1.46 8.12 -5.27
CA TRP A 186 0.46 7.08 -5.56
C TRP A 186 -0.66 7.04 -4.53
N GLY A 187 -1.88 6.73 -5.00
CA GLY A 187 -3.04 6.42 -4.18
C GLY A 187 -3.81 7.64 -3.67
N CYS A 188 -4.95 7.37 -3.03
CA CYS A 188 -5.87 8.42 -2.59
C CYS A 188 -5.31 9.33 -1.47
N VAL A 189 -5.77 10.58 -1.48
CA VAL A 189 -5.29 11.67 -0.62
C VAL A 189 -6.41 12.45 0.09
N GLY A 190 -7.67 12.02 -0.01
CA GLY A 190 -8.83 12.63 0.64
C GLY A 190 -9.64 13.59 -0.23
N HIS A 191 -9.01 14.17 -1.26
CA HIS A 191 -9.62 15.18 -2.14
C HIS A 191 -8.96 15.25 -3.52
N GLY A 192 -8.24 14.19 -3.94
CA GLY A 192 -7.46 14.21 -5.18
C GLY A 192 -8.29 13.99 -6.46
N ALA A 193 -9.53 13.52 -6.31
CA ALA A 193 -10.44 13.24 -7.42
C ALA A 193 -9.82 12.32 -8.48
N LEU A 194 -10.14 12.55 -9.75
CA LEU A 194 -9.82 11.62 -10.84
C LEU A 194 -8.32 11.53 -11.16
N TYR A 195 -7.55 12.59 -10.88
CA TYR A 195 -6.20 12.76 -11.43
C TYR A 195 -5.11 13.02 -10.36
N HIS A 196 -5.43 12.81 -9.09
CA HIS A 196 -4.44 12.82 -7.99
C HIS A 196 -4.77 11.74 -6.95
N SER A 197 -5.31 10.60 -7.37
CA SER A 197 -5.75 9.54 -6.44
C SER A 197 -5.73 8.14 -7.05
N GLN A 198 -5.26 7.99 -8.28
CA GLN A 198 -5.23 6.69 -8.94
C GLN A 198 -4.21 5.74 -8.31
N SER A 199 -4.50 4.45 -8.49
CA SER A 199 -3.67 3.33 -8.12
C SER A 199 -3.48 2.44 -9.37
N PRO A 200 -2.55 2.81 -10.28
CA PRO A 200 -2.44 2.19 -11.61
C PRO A 200 -1.61 0.90 -11.63
N GLU A 201 -1.25 0.33 -10.49
CA GLU A 201 -0.44 -0.89 -10.42
C GLU A 201 -1.03 -2.03 -11.23
N ALA A 202 -2.36 -2.12 -11.36
CA ALA A 202 -3.01 -3.13 -12.17
C ALA A 202 -2.73 -2.98 -13.68
N PHE A 203 -2.44 -1.79 -14.18
CA PHE A 203 -2.03 -1.62 -15.58
C PHE A 203 -0.61 -2.12 -15.83
N PHE A 204 0.26 -2.10 -14.81
CA PHE A 204 1.63 -2.59 -14.89
C PHE A 204 1.80 -4.04 -14.42
N ALA A 205 0.89 -4.53 -13.59
CA ALA A 205 1.01 -5.79 -12.87
C ALA A 205 -0.28 -6.65 -12.86
N HIS A 206 -1.31 -6.26 -13.60
CA HIS A 206 -2.60 -6.95 -13.68
C HIS A 206 -3.27 -7.31 -12.33
N CYS A 207 -3.06 -6.50 -11.26
CA CYS A 207 -3.78 -6.67 -9.98
C CYS A 207 -3.80 -5.37 -9.12
N PRO A 208 -4.99 -4.85 -8.71
CA PRO A 208 -5.09 -3.69 -7.81
C PRO A 208 -4.74 -4.02 -6.34
N GLY A 209 -4.05 -3.09 -5.68
CA GLY A 209 -3.59 -3.16 -4.29
C GLY A 209 -4.50 -2.46 -3.28
N ILE A 210 -4.32 -2.78 -1.99
CA ILE A 210 -4.99 -2.15 -0.85
C ILE A 210 -3.95 -1.83 0.23
N LYS A 211 -4.22 -0.80 1.05
CA LYS A 211 -3.29 -0.25 2.06
C LYS A 211 -3.25 -1.13 3.33
N VAL A 212 -2.05 -1.49 3.78
CA VAL A 212 -1.79 -2.38 4.94
C VAL A 212 -2.33 -1.83 6.26
N HIS A 213 -2.31 -0.50 6.47
CA HIS A 213 -2.72 0.11 7.73
C HIS A 213 -4.22 -0.08 8.03
N VAL A 214 -5.07 -0.01 7.00
CA VAL A 214 -6.51 -0.26 7.13
C VAL A 214 -6.74 -1.70 7.63
N ILE A 215 -5.93 -2.65 7.19
CA ILE A 215 -6.07 -4.07 7.52
C ILE A 215 -5.62 -4.39 8.96
N ARG A 216 -4.65 -3.65 9.51
CA ARG A 216 -4.30 -3.75 10.94
C ARG A 216 -5.47 -3.38 11.84
N GLU A 217 -6.15 -2.28 11.53
CA GLU A 217 -7.36 -1.88 12.27
C GLU A 217 -8.48 -2.93 12.15
N VAL A 218 -8.68 -3.49 10.95
CA VAL A 218 -9.67 -4.56 10.72
C VAL A 218 -9.36 -5.81 11.54
N ALA A 219 -8.09 -6.23 11.60
CA ALA A 219 -7.68 -7.38 12.41
C ALA A 219 -7.92 -7.15 13.90
N SER A 220 -7.60 -5.95 14.41
CA SER A 220 -7.93 -5.59 15.80
C SER A 220 -9.43 -5.62 16.06
N MET A 221 -10.24 -5.08 15.15
CA MET A 221 -11.70 -5.12 15.24
C MET A 221 -12.25 -6.55 15.18
N ALA A 222 -11.67 -7.43 14.36
CA ALA A 222 -12.06 -8.83 14.27
C ALA A 222 -11.75 -9.59 15.57
N GLN A 223 -10.59 -9.35 16.17
CA GLN A 223 -10.21 -9.94 17.44
C GLN A 223 -11.13 -9.48 18.59
N GLU A 224 -11.43 -8.18 18.67
CA GLU A 224 -12.25 -7.60 19.73
C GLU A 224 -13.73 -8.00 19.61
N LYS A 225 -14.29 -7.95 18.40
CA LYS A 225 -15.75 -8.09 18.20
C LYS A 225 -16.20 -9.50 17.84
N LEU A 226 -15.33 -10.29 17.21
CA LEU A 226 -15.64 -11.64 16.73
C LEU A 226 -14.79 -12.72 17.40
N GLY A 227 -13.76 -12.35 18.17
CA GLY A 227 -12.80 -13.30 18.72
C GLY A 227 -11.94 -14.00 17.65
N VAL A 228 -11.83 -13.40 16.46
CA VAL A 228 -11.13 -13.97 15.30
C VAL A 228 -9.69 -13.46 15.26
N SER A 229 -8.73 -14.37 15.18
CA SER A 229 -7.33 -14.05 14.91
C SER A 229 -7.12 -13.89 13.40
N CYS A 230 -6.39 -12.85 12.99
CA CYS A 230 -6.07 -12.59 11.58
C CYS A 230 -4.56 -12.52 11.37
N GLU A 231 -4.05 -13.26 10.38
CA GLU A 231 -2.70 -13.06 9.83
C GLU A 231 -2.74 -11.90 8.83
N ILE A 232 -1.79 -10.96 8.96
CA ILE A 232 -1.69 -9.79 8.07
C ILE A 232 -0.42 -9.91 7.25
N ILE A 233 -0.58 -9.92 5.94
CA ILE A 233 0.53 -10.01 4.98
C ILE A 233 0.58 -8.70 4.19
N ASP A 234 1.72 -8.00 4.27
CA ASP A 234 2.07 -6.90 3.35
C ASP A 234 2.86 -7.46 2.17
N LEU A 235 2.28 -7.34 0.98
CA LEU A 235 2.85 -7.92 -0.23
C LEU A 235 4.17 -7.26 -0.65
N LYS A 236 4.35 -5.96 -0.34
CA LYS A 236 5.47 -5.09 -0.76
C LYS A 236 5.71 -4.99 -2.28
N THR A 237 5.96 -6.11 -2.96
CA THR A 237 6.23 -6.23 -4.40
C THR A 237 5.03 -6.81 -5.13
N ILE A 238 4.51 -6.11 -6.14
CA ILE A 238 3.35 -6.60 -6.91
C ILE A 238 3.76 -7.61 -8.00
N ILE A 239 4.90 -7.41 -8.68
CA ILE A 239 5.46 -8.37 -9.64
C ILE A 239 7.00 -8.37 -9.63
N PRO A 240 7.65 -9.54 -9.59
CA PRO A 240 7.09 -10.83 -9.16
C PRO A 240 6.65 -10.76 -7.69
N TRP A 241 5.43 -11.22 -7.37
CA TRP A 241 4.94 -11.24 -5.99
C TRP A 241 5.32 -12.54 -5.28
N ASP A 242 5.37 -12.48 -3.95
CA ASP A 242 5.78 -13.60 -3.10
C ASP A 242 4.63 -14.60 -2.90
N VAL A 243 4.51 -15.54 -3.85
CA VAL A 243 3.50 -16.60 -3.84
C VAL A 243 3.68 -17.51 -2.63
N ASP A 244 4.93 -17.83 -2.28
CA ASP A 244 5.27 -18.79 -1.24
C ASP A 244 4.85 -18.27 0.14
N THR A 245 5.06 -16.98 0.43
CA THR A 245 4.61 -16.38 1.70
C THR A 245 3.09 -16.36 1.83
N VAL A 246 2.36 -16.14 0.72
CA VAL A 246 0.88 -16.02 0.75
C VAL A 246 0.20 -17.38 0.77
N CYS A 247 0.66 -18.33 -0.06
CA CYS A 247 0.04 -19.63 -0.19
C CYS A 247 0.60 -20.66 0.80
N LYS A 248 1.90 -20.57 1.15
CA LYS A 248 2.72 -21.59 1.87
C LYS A 248 2.72 -22.98 1.18
N GLU A 249 1.56 -23.50 0.76
CA GLU A 249 1.31 -24.71 -0.04
C GLU A 249 0.09 -24.49 -0.97
N GLU A 250 -0.20 -25.41 -1.89
CA GLU A 250 -1.38 -25.35 -2.78
C GLU A 250 -2.69 -25.23 -2.00
N CYS A 251 -3.40 -24.11 -2.13
CA CYS A 251 -4.48 -23.76 -1.20
C CYS A 251 -5.87 -24.32 -1.53
N PHE A 252 -6.10 -24.90 -2.72
CA PHE A 252 -7.47 -25.20 -3.19
C PHE A 252 -8.26 -26.11 -2.22
N LEU A 253 -7.60 -27.12 -1.66
CA LEU A 253 -8.21 -28.06 -0.72
C LEU A 253 -8.33 -27.48 0.71
N ASN A 254 -7.72 -26.33 0.97
CA ASN A 254 -7.70 -25.67 2.28
C ASN A 254 -8.66 -24.48 2.37
N LEU A 255 -9.36 -24.15 1.27
CA LEU A 255 -10.32 -23.04 1.26
C LEU A 255 -11.61 -23.41 2.01
N GLU A 256 -11.76 -22.92 3.23
CA GLU A 256 -12.97 -23.08 4.04
C GLU A 256 -14.10 -22.10 3.62
N ALA A 257 -13.75 -21.03 2.93
CA ALA A 257 -14.68 -20.05 2.37
C ALA A 257 -14.14 -19.47 1.05
N PRO A 258 -15.00 -18.92 0.18
CA PRO A 258 -14.55 -18.21 -1.01
C PRO A 258 -13.64 -17.03 -0.67
N ILE A 259 -12.57 -16.85 -1.45
CA ILE A 259 -11.65 -15.72 -1.28
C ILE A 259 -12.40 -14.40 -1.54
N SER A 260 -12.40 -13.52 -0.55
CA SER A 260 -13.04 -12.20 -0.64
C SER A 260 -12.11 -11.14 -1.22
N ARG A 261 -12.64 -10.23 -2.04
CA ARG A 261 -11.94 -9.04 -2.54
C ARG A 261 -12.72 -7.79 -2.15
N VAL A 262 -12.06 -6.87 -1.44
CA VAL A 262 -12.63 -5.56 -1.07
C VAL A 262 -11.78 -4.48 -1.71
N CYS A 263 -12.34 -3.84 -2.74
CA CYS A 263 -11.66 -2.87 -3.60
C CYS A 263 -12.46 -1.57 -3.70
N GLY A 264 -11.90 -0.56 -4.37
CA GLY A 264 -12.70 0.55 -4.89
C GLY A 264 -13.76 0.06 -5.88
N TYR A 265 -14.78 0.87 -6.10
CA TYR A 265 -15.81 0.55 -7.10
C TYR A 265 -15.27 0.67 -8.52
N ASP A 266 -15.95 0.02 -9.48
CA ASP A 266 -15.65 0.11 -10.91
C ASP A 266 -16.11 1.46 -11.50
N THR A 267 -15.57 2.55 -10.96
CA THR A 267 -15.83 3.94 -11.37
C THR A 267 -14.52 4.73 -11.35
N PRO A 268 -14.40 5.83 -12.11
CA PRO A 268 -13.34 6.80 -11.88
C PRO A 268 -13.32 7.28 -10.42
N PHE A 269 -12.15 7.65 -9.90
CA PHE A 269 -12.00 8.09 -8.51
C PHE A 269 -12.73 9.43 -8.29
N PRO A 270 -13.74 9.51 -7.40
CA PRO A 270 -14.55 10.70 -7.25
C PRO A 270 -13.91 11.74 -6.31
N HIS A 271 -14.28 13.02 -6.46
CA HIS A 271 -13.89 14.07 -5.52
C HIS A 271 -14.69 14.00 -4.21
N ILE A 272 -15.93 14.49 -4.21
CA ILE A 272 -16.75 14.60 -2.98
C ILE A 272 -17.20 13.24 -2.43
N PHE A 273 -17.23 12.22 -3.28
CA PHE A 273 -17.66 10.87 -2.91
C PHE A 273 -16.51 9.96 -2.46
N GLU A 274 -15.28 10.49 -2.30
CA GLU A 274 -14.13 9.70 -1.84
C GLU A 274 -14.43 8.87 -0.58
N PRO A 275 -15.05 9.41 0.50
CA PRO A 275 -15.35 8.63 1.70
C PRO A 275 -16.28 7.43 1.45
N PHE A 276 -17.13 7.49 0.41
CA PHE A 276 -18.00 6.40 0.04
C PHE A 276 -17.32 5.42 -0.92
N TYR A 277 -16.30 5.86 -1.66
CA TYR A 277 -15.61 5.07 -2.67
C TYR A 277 -14.60 4.09 -2.06
N ILE A 278 -13.74 4.58 -1.17
CA ILE A 278 -12.57 3.83 -0.68
C ILE A 278 -12.96 2.52 0.04
N PRO A 279 -12.14 1.46 -0.06
CA PRO A 279 -12.31 0.22 0.72
C PRO A 279 -11.85 0.46 2.16
N ASP A 280 -12.66 1.19 2.94
CA ASP A 280 -12.35 1.51 4.33
C ASP A 280 -12.40 0.28 5.26
N LYS A 281 -12.02 0.50 6.52
CA LYS A 281 -12.02 -0.56 7.54
C LYS A 281 -13.39 -1.19 7.77
N TRP A 282 -14.48 -0.44 7.59
CA TRP A 282 -15.83 -0.94 7.82
C TRP A 282 -16.27 -1.89 6.72
N LYS A 283 -16.00 -1.55 5.45
CA LYS A 283 -16.22 -2.44 4.30
C LYS A 283 -15.39 -3.71 4.43
N CYS A 284 -14.11 -3.58 4.78
CA CYS A 284 -13.21 -4.72 4.99
C CYS A 284 -13.69 -5.62 6.15
N TYR A 285 -14.08 -5.03 7.27
CA TYR A 285 -14.59 -5.77 8.43
C TYR A 285 -15.90 -6.50 8.13
N ASP A 286 -16.85 -5.88 7.42
CA ASP A 286 -18.10 -6.54 7.05
C ASP A 286 -17.87 -7.72 6.08
N ALA A 287 -16.97 -7.56 5.12
CA ALA A 287 -16.59 -8.65 4.21
C ALA A 287 -15.93 -9.82 4.98
N LEU A 288 -15.02 -9.52 5.92
CA LEU A 288 -14.41 -10.52 6.80
C LEU A 288 -15.47 -11.25 7.64
N ARG A 289 -16.39 -10.50 8.26
CA ARG A 289 -17.49 -11.06 9.04
C ARG A 289 -18.37 -12.00 8.21
N LYS A 290 -18.66 -11.67 6.96
CA LYS A 290 -19.41 -12.54 6.04
C LYS A 290 -18.63 -13.82 5.72
N MET A 291 -17.32 -13.70 5.45
CA MET A 291 -16.45 -14.82 5.12
C MET A 291 -16.31 -15.81 6.27
N ILE A 292 -16.21 -15.34 7.52
CA ILE A 292 -16.13 -16.20 8.72
C ILE A 292 -17.42 -17.00 8.96
N ASN A 293 -18.56 -16.51 8.47
CA ASN A 293 -19.88 -17.16 8.66
C ASN A 293 -20.34 -17.93 7.41
N TYR A 294 -19.44 -18.25 6.48
CA TYR A 294 -19.76 -19.00 5.26
C TYR A 294 -20.11 -20.46 5.54
#